data_AF-A0A7S7QD27-F1
#
_entry.id   AF-A0A7S7QD27-F1
#
_cell.length_a   1.000
_cell.length_b   1.000
_cell.length_c   1.000
_cell.angle_alpha   90.00
_cell.angle_beta   90.00
_cell.angle_gamma   90.00
#
_symmetry.space_group_name_H-M   'P 1'
#
loop_
_entity.id
_entity.type
_entity.pdbx_description
1 polymer ?
#
loop_
_entity_poly.entity_id
_entity_poly.type
_entity_poly.pdbx_seq_one_letter_code
_entity_poly.pdbx_strand_id
1 'polypeptide(L)' 'MNDKNIVWQQDGVDPGWFTADHIGSIRNSTSYRPGGWWFLPAWLPDTQEHDVGPFKTKTAALAEAERLYASDGRRLA' A
#
# COMPACT_ATOMS: atom_id res chain seq x y z
N MET A 1 17.81 -2.41 -10.74
CA MET A 1 16.58 -1.61 -10.58
C MET A 1 16.58 -1.13 -9.15
N ASN A 2 16.48 0.19 -8.95
CA ASN A 2 16.83 0.92 -7.73
C ASN A 2 16.67 0.14 -6.42
N ASP A 3 17.80 -0.02 -5.72
CA ASP A 3 17.94 -0.49 -4.33
C ASP A 3 17.33 0.50 -3.32
N LYS A 4 16.12 1.01 -3.59
CA LYS A 4 15.33 1.68 -2.57
C LYS A 4 14.79 0.56 -1.68
N ASN A 5 15.46 0.31 -0.57
CA ASN A 5 14.97 -0.60 0.45
C ASN A 5 13.60 -0.07 0.91
N ILE A 6 12.52 -0.71 0.46
CA ILE A 6 11.17 -0.26 0.78
C ILE A 6 10.90 -0.58 2.24
N VAL A 7 10.77 0.47 3.06
CA VAL A 7 10.49 0.34 4.49
C VAL A 7 9.03 0.67 4.74
N TRP A 8 8.26 -0.36 5.07
CA TRP A 8 6.90 -0.21 5.57
C TRP A 8 6.91 0.02 7.07
N GLN A 9 6.39 1.18 7.50
CA GLN A 9 6.27 1.58 8.90
C GLN A 9 4.84 1.34 9.38
N GLN A 10 4.69 0.84 10.60
CA GLN A 10 3.39 0.72 11.24
C GLN A 10 3.08 2.01 12.01
N ASP A 11 1.84 2.51 11.92
CA ASP A 11 1.45 3.83 12.47
C ASP A 11 1.43 3.89 14.02
N GLY A 12 1.79 2.80 14.73
CA GLY A 12 1.88 2.75 16.20
C GLY A 12 0.53 2.83 16.94
N VAL A 13 -0.52 3.35 16.30
CA VAL A 13 -1.89 3.44 16.83
C VAL A 13 -2.73 2.28 16.30
N ASP A 14 -2.75 2.08 14.99
CA ASP A 14 -3.52 1.04 14.33
C ASP A 14 -2.63 -0.12 13.87
N PRO A 15 -2.79 -1.33 14.44
CA PRO A 15 -2.01 -2.50 14.01
C PRO A 15 -2.32 -2.98 12.59
N GLY A 16 -3.41 -2.49 12.01
CA GLY A 16 -3.79 -2.72 10.63
C GLY A 16 -3.21 -1.74 9.63
N TRP A 17 -2.52 -0.69 10.07
CA TRP A 17 -2.09 0.41 9.21
C TRP A 17 -0.58 0.42 9.01
N PHE A 18 -0.16 0.36 7.74
CA PHE A 18 1.24 0.44 7.34
C PHE A 18 1.41 1.49 6.25
N THR A 19 2.46 2.30 6.32
CA THR A 19 2.79 3.32 5.33
C THR A 19 4.21 3.14 4.84
N ALA A 20 4.45 3.46 3.58
CA ALA A 20 5.79 3.57 3.02
C ALA A 20 5.89 4.87 2.24
N ASP A 21 6.96 5.61 2.51
CA ASP A 21 7.18 6.92 1.90
C ASP A 21 7.23 6.82 0.38
N HIS A 22 6.54 7.76 -0.29
CA HIS A 22 6.34 7.81 -1.74
C HIS A 22 5.64 6.59 -2.39
N ILE A 23 5.21 5.59 -1.62
CA ILE A 23 4.53 4.39 -2.15
C ILE A 23 3.05 4.43 -1.81
N GLY A 24 2.71 4.63 -0.53
CA GLY A 24 1.32 4.70 -0.09
C GLY A 24 1.06 3.99 1.24
N SER A 25 -0.16 3.48 1.40
CA SER A 25 -0.62 2.87 2.64
C SER A 25 -1.28 1.51 2.40
N ILE A 26 -1.04 0.58 3.33
CA ILE A 26 -1.61 -0.76 3.38
C ILE A 26 -2.47 -0.85 4.64
N ARG A 27 -3.76 -1.17 4.48
CA ARG A 27 -4.77 -1.10 5.53
C ARG A 27 -5.49 -2.44 5.65
N ASN A 28 -5.59 -2.99 6.85
CA ASN A 28 -6.27 -4.27 7.07
C ASN A 28 -7.78 -4.11 7.26
N SER A 29 -8.51 -5.23 7.23
CA SER A 29 -9.95 -5.23 7.38
C SER A 29 -10.47 -5.03 8.79
N THR A 30 -9.61 -5.19 9.79
CA THR A 30 -9.97 -4.99 11.21
C THR A 30 -10.21 -3.51 11.49
N SER A 31 -9.47 -2.64 10.82
CA SER A 31 -9.46 -1.21 11.15
C SER A 31 -9.95 -0.30 10.03
N TYR A 32 -10.04 -0.80 8.79
CA TYR A 32 -10.44 0.01 7.63
C TYR A 32 -11.74 -0.47 6.97
N ARG A 33 -11.72 -1.60 6.26
CA ARG A 33 -12.94 -2.14 5.63
C ARG A 33 -12.91 -3.65 5.42
N PRO A 34 -14.08 -4.32 5.43
CA PRO A 34 -14.17 -5.76 5.21
C PRO A 34 -13.54 -6.21 3.89
N GLY A 35 -13.14 -7.49 3.83
CA GLY A 35 -12.66 -8.14 2.60
C GLY A 35 -11.18 -8.49 2.59
N GLY A 36 -10.36 -7.87 3.45
CA GLY A 36 -8.95 -8.21 3.62
C GLY A 36 -8.05 -6.98 3.73
N TRP A 37 -6.93 -7.00 3.02
CA TRP A 37 -5.97 -5.91 2.97
C TRP A 37 -6.21 -5.03 1.75
N TRP A 38 -6.01 -3.73 1.90
CA TRP A 38 -6.22 -2.73 0.86
C TRP A 38 -4.96 -1.89 0.71
N PHE A 39 -4.62 -1.54 -0.52
CA PHE A 39 -3.50 -0.69 -0.83
C PHE A 39 -4.00 0.62 -1.44
N LEU A 40 -3.67 1.76 -0.85
CA LEU A 40 -3.83 3.06 -1.49
C LEU A 40 -2.45 3.57 -1.96
N PRO A 41 -2.26 3.81 -3.27
CA PRO A 41 -1.05 4.45 -3.78
C PRO A 41 -0.93 5.92 -3.37
N ALA A 42 0.28 6.36 -3.02
CA ALA A 42 0.55 7.75 -2.59
C ALA A 42 0.30 8.80 -3.69
N TRP A 43 0.27 8.39 -4.96
CA TRP A 43 0.05 9.26 -6.12
C TRP A 43 -1.43 9.39 -6.50
N LEU A 44 -2.35 8.74 -5.78
CA LEU A 44 -3.78 8.89 -5.97
C LEU A 44 -4.42 9.63 -4.79
N PRO A 45 -5.57 10.30 -5.00
CA PRO A 45 -6.35 10.87 -3.91
C PRO A 45 -6.71 9.82 -2.87
N ASP A 46 -6.77 10.21 -1.59
CA ASP A 46 -7.17 9.33 -0.48
C ASP A 46 -8.69 9.14 -0.46
N THR A 47 -9.17 8.33 -1.42
CA THR A 47 -10.57 7.90 -1.53
C THR A 47 -10.64 6.39 -1.70
N GLN A 48 -11.74 5.79 -1.23
CA GLN A 48 -11.94 4.33 -1.29
C GLN A 48 -11.98 3.77 -2.72
N GLU A 49 -12.27 4.62 -3.70
CA GLU A 49 -12.34 4.29 -5.13
C GLU A 49 -10.96 4.00 -5.73
N HIS A 50 -9.91 4.53 -5.10
CA HIS A 50 -8.52 4.37 -5.53
C HIS A 50 -7.77 3.27 -4.79
N ASP A 51 -8.40 2.66 -3.80
CA ASP A 51 -7.84 1.48 -3.15
C ASP A 51 -7.80 0.29 -4.11
N VAL A 52 -6.66 -0.39 -4.12
CA VAL A 52 -6.46 -1.66 -4.80
C VAL A 52 -6.70 -2.80 -3.80
N GLY A 53 -7.49 -3.79 -4.21
CA GLY A 53 -7.81 -4.97 -3.39
C GLY A 53 -9.26 -5.43 -3.51
N PRO A 54 -9.76 -6.24 -2.55
CA PRO A 54 -9.07 -6.66 -1.34
C PRO A 54 -8.08 -7.80 -1.60
N PHE A 55 -7.01 -7.85 -0.80
CA PHE A 55 -6.07 -8.96 -0.77
C PHE A 55 -6.30 -9.82 0.47
N LYS A 56 -6.21 -11.15 0.31
CA LYS A 56 -6.38 -12.08 1.44
C LYS A 56 -5.28 -11.94 2.51
N THR A 57 -4.08 -11.53 2.12
CA THR A 57 -2.91 -11.45 3.02
C THR A 57 -2.20 -10.11 2.87
N LYS A 58 -1.53 -9.68 3.95
CA LYS A 58 -0.68 -8.48 3.95
C LYS A 58 0.40 -8.58 2.87
N THR A 59 1.06 -9.73 2.78
CA THR A 59 2.15 -9.97 1.82
C THR A 59 1.68 -9.78 0.38
N ALA A 60 0.46 -10.19 0.03
CA ALA A 60 -0.08 -9.98 -1.31
C ALA A 60 -0.34 -8.49 -1.60
N ALA A 61 -0.86 -7.75 -0.62
CA ALA A 61 -1.05 -6.31 -0.76
C ALA A 61 0.28 -5.56 -0.91
N LEU A 62 1.30 -5.93 -0.11
CA LEU A 62 2.65 -5.37 -0.20
C LEU A 62 3.28 -5.64 -1.56
N ALA A 63 3.23 -6.89 -2.04
CA ALA A 63 3.80 -7.27 -3.32
C ALA A 63 3.15 -6.48 -4.48
N GLU A 64 1.84 -6.26 -4.44
CA GLU A 64 1.15 -5.45 -5.45
C GLU A 64 1.53 -3.96 -5.36
N ALA A 65 1.65 -3.41 -4.15
CA ALA A 65 2.10 -2.04 -3.96
C ALA A 65 3.50 -1.80 -4.56
N GLU A 66 4.43 -2.72 -4.30
CA GLU A 66 5.79 -2.65 -4.84
C GLU A 66 5.80 -2.83 -6.36
N ARG A 67 4.98 -3.74 -6.90
CA ARG A 67 4.83 -3.94 -8.36
C ARG A 67 4.29 -2.69 -9.05
N LEU A 68 3.26 -2.06 -8.48
CA LEU A 68 2.67 -0.83 -9.01
C LEU A 68 3.66 0.33 -8.93
N TYR A 69 4.34 0.50 -7.79
CA TYR A 69 5.38 1.52 -7.64
C TYR A 69 6.53 1.33 -8.63
N ALA A 70 6.98 0.08 -8.86
CA ALA A 70 8.01 -0.21 -9.86
C ALA A 70 7.56 0.03 -11.31
N SER A 71 6.24 -0.01 -11.56
CA SER A 71 5.65 0.23 -12.89
C SER A 71 5.41 1.72 -13.13
N ASP A 72 4.92 2.44 -12.12
CA ASP A 72 4.59 3.88 -12.21
C ASP A 72 5.81 4.77 -11.97
N GLY A 73 6.77 4.34 -11.15
CA GLY A 73 8.07 4.98 -10.95
C GLY A 73 8.95 5.03 -12.21
N ARG A 74 8.62 4.25 -13.26
CA ARG A 74 9.22 4.40 -14.61
C ARG A 74 8.56 5.48 -15.45
N ARG A 75 7.38 5.94 -15.06
CA ARG A 75 6.57 6.94 -15.76
C ARG A 75 6.80 8.36 -15.24
N LEU A 76 7.35 8.47 -14.03
CA LEU A 76 7.66 9.73 -13.35
C LEU A 76 9.18 10.05 -13.31
N ALA A 77 10.02 9.24 -13.98
CA ALA A 77 11.48 9.41 -14.06
C ALA A 77 11.92 10.06 -15.38
#